data_AF-A0A6G2U4I6-F1
#
_entry.id   AF-A0A6G2U4I6-F1
#
_cell.length_a   1.000
_cell.length_b   1.000
_cell.length_c   1.000
_cell.angle_alpha   90.00
_cell.angle_beta   90.00
_cell.angle_gamma   90.00
#
_symmetry.space_group_name_H-M   'P 1'
#
loop_
_entity.id
_entity.type
_entity.pdbx_description
1 polymer ?
#
loop_
_entity_poly.entity_id
_entity_poly.type
_entity_poly.pdbx_seq_one_letter_code
_entity_poly.pdbx_strand_id
1 'polypeptide(L)'
;MAKRSITQHVEIVAFTGTEESGVLHAAGDWMKDHPTAQIRGLNLHAEDVEGPGDARTWVLEMAVDHTAARVSPLDAPRELAAERQRSRGAEGQRGSANDIRNDHEG
;
A
#
# COMPACT_ATOMS: atom_id res chain seq x y z
N MET A 1 22.22 23.23 8.68
CA MET A 1 21.07 22.60 7.99
C MET A 1 21.50 21.22 7.52
N ALA A 2 20.96 20.14 8.10
CA ALA A 2 21.31 18.78 7.70
C ALA A 2 20.45 18.37 6.50
N LYS A 3 21.07 18.15 5.33
CA LYS A 3 20.42 17.47 4.20
C LYS A 3 20.21 16.01 4.61
N ARG A 4 18.98 15.63 4.95
CA ARG A 4 18.59 14.22 5.04
C ARG A 4 18.64 13.63 3.64
N SER A 5 19.70 12.89 3.35
CA SER A 5 19.75 12.01 2.17
C SER A 5 18.81 10.85 2.44
N ILE A 6 17.63 10.85 1.81
CA ILE A 6 16.75 9.68 1.83
C ILE A 6 17.29 8.75 0.75
N THR A 7 18.03 7.72 1.14
CA THR A 7 18.43 6.64 0.24
C THR A 7 17.16 5.91 -0.18
N GLN A 8 16.70 6.14 -1.41
CA GLN A 8 15.61 5.36 -1.98
C GLN A 8 16.09 3.91 -2.13
N HIS A 9 15.40 2.97 -1.49
CA HIS A 9 15.72 1.56 -1.58
C HIS A 9 14.97 0.96 -2.77
N VAL A 10 15.53 1.14 -3.95
CA VAL A 10 15.02 0.55 -5.20
C VAL A 10 15.62 -0.85 -5.36
N GLU A 11 14.75 -1.84 -5.55
CA GLU A 11 15.10 -3.23 -5.84
C GLU A 11 14.62 -3.60 -7.25
N ILE A 12 15.34 -4.49 -7.93
CA ILE A 12 14.88 -5.11 -9.17
C ILE A 12 14.48 -6.55 -8.86
N VAL A 13 13.24 -6.91 -9.18
CA VAL A 13 12.70 -8.27 -9.04
C VAL A 13 12.46 -8.83 -10.43
N ALA A 14 13.06 -9.99 -10.74
CA ALA A 14 12.95 -10.62 -12.05
C ALA A 14 12.16 -11.93 -11.97
N PHE A 15 11.26 -12.15 -12.93
CA PHE A 15 10.45 -13.35 -13.09
C PHE A 15 10.70 -13.93 -14.47
N THR A 16 10.91 -15.25 -14.54
CA THR A 16 11.18 -15.95 -15.80
C THR A 16 10.28 -17.16 -15.97
N GLY A 17 9.78 -17.42 -17.17
CA GLY A 17 8.93 -18.58 -17.43
C GLY A 17 8.71 -18.84 -18.92
N THR A 18 8.19 -20.02 -19.26
CA THR A 18 7.88 -20.39 -20.65
C THR A 18 6.56 -19.81 -21.14
N GLU A 19 5.69 -19.41 -20.22
CA GLU A 19 4.39 -18.79 -20.52
C GLU A 19 4.34 -17.36 -19.96
N GLU A 20 3.92 -16.40 -20.79
CA GLU A 20 3.75 -15.00 -20.40
C GLU A 20 2.80 -14.86 -19.20
N SER A 21 1.68 -15.58 -19.25
CA SER A 21 0.69 -15.63 -18.17
C SER A 21 1.31 -16.10 -16.86
N GLY A 22 2.15 -17.14 -16.88
CA GLY A 22 2.81 -17.67 -15.69
C GLY A 22 3.71 -16.63 -15.02
N VAL A 23 4.47 -15.88 -15.83
CA VAL A 23 5.33 -14.78 -15.36
C VAL A 23 4.51 -13.67 -14.71
N LEU A 24 3.39 -13.27 -15.32
CA LEU A 24 2.50 -12.24 -14.78
C LEU A 24 1.80 -12.68 -13.48
N HIS A 25 1.38 -13.94 -13.39
CA HIS A 25 0.79 -14.48 -12.16
C HIS A 25 1.81 -14.52 -11.02
N ALA A 26 3.04 -14.99 -11.29
CA ALA A 26 4.10 -15.02 -10.30
C ALA A 26 4.43 -13.62 -9.77
N ALA A 27 4.45 -12.60 -10.64
CA ALA A 27 4.61 -11.22 -10.24
C ALA A 27 3.44 -10.70 -9.39
N GLY A 28 2.21 -11.06 -9.75
CA GLY A 28 1.01 -10.75 -8.95
C GLY A 28 1.05 -11.38 -7.56
N ASP A 29 1.45 -12.64 -7.46
CA ASP A 29 1.61 -13.35 -6.19
C ASP A 29 2.71 -12.70 -5.33
N TRP A 30 3.84 -12.33 -5.94
CA TRP A 30 4.89 -11.59 -5.22
C TRP A 30 4.40 -10.25 -4.68
N MET A 31 3.63 -9.49 -5.49
CA MET A 31 3.07 -8.19 -5.06
C MET A 31 2.07 -8.32 -3.91
N LYS A 32 1.35 -9.45 -3.83
CA LYS A 32 0.45 -9.74 -2.71
C LYS A 32 1.21 -9.85 -1.39
N ASP A 33 2.39 -10.43 -1.40
CA ASP A 33 3.26 -10.56 -0.23
C ASP A 33 4.04 -9.27 0.09
N HIS A 34 4.09 -8.33 -0.85
CA HIS A 34 4.76 -7.03 -0.73
C HIS A 34 3.78 -5.86 -0.93
N PRO A 35 2.72 -5.74 -0.09
CA PRO A 35 1.63 -4.79 -0.31
C PRO A 35 2.05 -3.31 -0.21
N THR A 36 3.24 -3.04 0.33
CA THR A 36 3.79 -1.68 0.45
C THR A 36 4.83 -1.34 -0.61
N ALA A 37 5.19 -2.28 -1.48
CA ALA A 37 6.08 -2.03 -2.60
C ALA A 37 5.36 -1.20 -3.66
N GLN A 38 6.01 -0.16 -4.17
CA GLN A 38 5.53 0.61 -5.31
C GLN A 38 6.33 0.25 -6.55
N ILE A 39 5.63 -0.14 -7.62
CA ILE A 39 6.24 -0.36 -8.92
C ILE A 39 6.65 1.01 -9.50
N ARG A 40 7.94 1.16 -9.78
CA ARG A 40 8.55 2.34 -10.42
C ARG A 40 8.81 2.11 -11.91
N GLY A 41 8.97 0.86 -12.33
CA GLY A 41 9.20 0.50 -13.72
C GLY A 41 8.89 -0.98 -13.96
N LEU A 42 8.49 -1.29 -15.19
CA LEU A 42 8.20 -2.63 -15.67
C LEU A 42 8.83 -2.81 -17.04
N ASN A 43 9.52 -3.93 -17.23
CA ASN A 43 10.03 -4.36 -18.52
C ASN A 43 9.64 -5.83 -18.72
N LEU A 44 8.79 -6.11 -19.70
CA LEU A 44 8.39 -7.46 -20.10
C LEU A 44 8.91 -7.71 -21.51
N HIS A 45 9.73 -8.74 -21.67
CA HIS A 45 10.26 -9.14 -22.96
C HIS A 45 10.37 -10.65 -23.08
N ALA A 46 10.53 -11.11 -24.32
CA ALA A 46 10.79 -12.50 -24.63
C ALA A 46 12.25 -12.63 -25.08
N GLU A 47 12.94 -13.63 -24.54
CA GLU A 47 14.29 -14.02 -24.95
C GLU A 47 14.20 -15.36 -25.68
N ASP A 48 14.79 -15.41 -26.88
CA ASP A 48 14.94 -16.66 -27.61
C ASP A 48 16.14 -17.41 -27.05
N VAL A 49 15.93 -18.65 -26.61
CA VAL A 49 17.00 -19.50 -26.08
C VAL A 49 17.58 -20.30 -27.23
N GLU A 50 18.87 -20.10 -27.53
CA GLU A 50 19.56 -20.89 -28.56
C GLU A 50 19.51 -22.38 -28.19
N GLY A 51 18.75 -23.16 -28.96
CA GLY A 51 18.57 -24.60 -28.74
C GLY A 51 17.66 -25.23 -29.79
N PRO A 52 17.68 -26.57 -29.92
CA PRO A 52 16.81 -27.26 -30.88
C PRO A 52 15.34 -27.09 -30.46
N GLY A 53 14.59 -26.27 -31.19
CA GLY A 53 13.13 -26.13 -31.04
C GLY A 53 12.59 -24.74 -30.70
N ASP A 54 13.33 -23.66 -30.96
CA ASP A 54 12.86 -22.26 -30.79
C ASP A 54 12.13 -22.03 -29.45
N ALA A 55 12.76 -22.44 -28.35
CA ALA A 55 12.19 -22.24 -27.03
C ALA A 55 12.29 -20.76 -26.65
N ARG A 56 11.13 -20.15 -26.42
CA ARG A 56 11.01 -18.76 -25.94
C ARG A 56 10.87 -18.74 -24.42
N THR A 57 11.65 -17.88 -23.77
CA THR A 57 11.51 -17.59 -22.34
C THR A 57 10.99 -16.16 -22.18
N TRP A 58 9.93 -16.00 -21.40
CA TRP A 58 9.44 -14.70 -20.97
C TRP A 58 10.20 -14.24 -19.74
N VAL A 59 10.59 -12.96 -19.74
CA VAL A 59 11.29 -12.29 -18.65
C VAL A 59 10.52 -11.02 -18.30
N LEU A 60 10.17 -10.88 -17.02
CA LEU A 60 9.61 -9.65 -16.46
C LEU A 60 10.56 -9.11 -15.39
N GLU A 61 11.02 -7.89 -15.57
CA GLU A 61 11.79 -7.13 -14.59
C GLU A 61 10.92 -6.02 -14.01
N MET A 62 10.80 -6.00 -12.68
CA MET A 62 10.09 -4.96 -11.95
C MET A 62 11.07 -4.15 -11.11
N ALA A 63 11.13 -2.83 -11.33
CA ALA A 63 11.80 -1.92 -10.42
C ALA A 63 10.80 -1.51 -9.33
N VAL A 64 11.09 -1.86 -8.07
CA VAL A 64 10.20 -1.63 -6.93
C VAL A 64 10.85 -0.77 -5.87
N ASP A 65 10.07 0.12 -5.28
CA ASP A 65 10.47 0.97 -4.15
C ASP A 65 9.70 0.57 -2.89
N HIS A 66 10.44 0.14 -1.87
CA HIS A 66 9.89 -0.29 -0.59
C HIS A 66 9.72 0.85 0.43
N THR A 67 10.23 2.05 0.12
CA THR A 67 10.25 3.17 1.06
C THR A 67 8.94 3.94 1.15
N ALA A 68 8.02 3.73 0.21
CA ALA A 68 6.69 4.33 0.23
C ALA A 68 5.84 3.98 1.47
N ALA A 69 6.20 2.91 2.19
CA ALA A 69 5.61 2.53 3.47
C ALA A 69 5.95 3.47 4.64
N ARG A 70 6.98 4.33 4.50
CA ARG A 70 7.50 5.17 5.59
C ARG A 70 6.93 6.59 5.61
N VAL A 71 5.70 6.79 5.12
CA VAL A 71 4.98 8.02 5.49
C VAL A 71 4.62 7.87 6.96
N SER A 72 5.42 8.47 7.84
CA SER A 72 5.06 8.59 9.25
C SER A 72 3.70 9.30 9.33
N PRO A 73 2.80 8.93 10.25
CA PRO A 73 1.56 9.67 10.48
C PRO A 73 1.76 11.17 10.77
N LEU A 74 2.99 11.57 11.07
CA LEU A 74 3.44 12.95 11.27
C LEU A 74 3.59 13.76 9.97
N ASP A 75 3.65 13.11 8.80
CA ASP A 75 3.78 13.76 7.49
C ASP A 75 2.43 13.84 6.74
N ALA A 76 1.33 13.39 7.36
CA ALA A 76 0.00 13.66 6.84
C ALA A 76 -0.26 15.18 6.87
N PRO A 77 -0.85 15.78 5.82
CA PRO A 77 -1.27 17.18 5.84
C PRO A 77 -2.09 17.45 7.10
N ARG A 78 -1.78 18.51 7.84
CA ARG A 78 -2.47 18.88 9.10
C ARG A 78 -4.00 18.91 8.98
N GLU A 79 -4.52 19.09 7.77
CA GLU A 79 -5.95 19.07 7.47
C GLU A 79 -6.61 17.71 7.72
N LEU A 80 -5.93 16.57 7.48
CA LEU A 80 -6.51 15.24 7.70
C LEU A 80 -6.55 14.85 9.20
N ALA A 81 -5.63 15.39 10.01
CA ALA A 81 -5.58 15.12 11.44
C ALA A 81 -6.74 15.82 12.19
N ALA A 82 -7.15 17.00 11.72
CA ALA A 82 -8.27 17.75 12.30
C ALA A 82 -9.63 17.08 12.08
N GLU A 83 -9.80 16.31 10.99
CA GLU A 83 -11.05 15.59 10.68
C GLU A 83 -11.31 14.46 11.70
N ARG A 84 -10.28 13.66 12.03
CA ARG A 84 -10.41 12.53 12.98
C ARG A 84 -10.72 12.97 14.41
N GLN A 85 -10.36 14.20 14.77
CA GLN A 85 -10.60 14.75 16.11
C GLN A 85 -12.03 15.32 16.25
N ARG A 86 -12.68 15.74 15.14
CA ARG A 86 -14.08 16.19 15.16
C ARG A 86 -15.07 15.02 15.23
N SER A 87 -14.76 13.88 14.63
CA SER A 87 -15.66 12.71 14.65
C SER A 87 -15.74 12.01 16.01
N ARG A 88 -14.75 12.20 16.90
CA ARG A 88 -14.79 11.68 18.29
C ARG A 88 -15.45 12.64 19.30
N GLY A 89 -15.75 13.88 18.90
CA GLY A 89 -16.37 14.89 19.77
C GLY A 89 -17.89 15.00 19.65
N ALA A 90 -18.53 14.27 18.72
CA ALA A 90 -19.93 14.48 18.35
C ALA A 90 -20.91 13.39 18.84
N GLU A 91 -20.49 12.45 19.69
CA GLU A 91 -21.37 11.41 20.29
C GLU A 91 -21.38 11.45 21.82
N GLY A 92 -21.38 12.65 22.40
CA GLY A 92 -21.32 12.82 23.86
C GLY A 92 -22.27 13.87 24.42
N GLN A 93 -23.48 14.04 23.86
CA GLN A 93 -24.54 14.84 24.51
C GLN A 93 -25.92 14.63 23.86
N ARG A 94 -26.46 13.42 23.93
CA ARG A 94 -27.91 13.21 23.81
C ARG A 94 -28.36 12.17 24.81
N GLY A 95 -28.85 12.64 25.94
CA GLY A 95 -29.53 11.79 26.91
C GLY A 95 -29.77 12.50 28.23
N SER A 96 -31.04 12.56 28.63
CA SER A 96 -31.55 12.98 29.94
C SER A 96 -31.77 14.47 30.18
N ALA A 97 -32.76 15.00 29.46
CA ALA A 97 -33.68 15.95 30.07
C ALA A 97 -35.11 15.54 29.70
N ASN A 98 -35.71 14.65 30.51
CA ASN A 98 -37.11 14.74 30.94
C ASN A 98 -37.47 13.56 31.85
N ASP A 99 -38.48 13.82 32.68
CA ASP A 99 -39.28 12.91 33.51
C ASP A 99 -38.67 12.47 34.86
N ILE A 100 -39.31 12.62 36.04
CA ILE A 100 -40.69 12.91 36.45
C ILE A 100 -40.62 13.54 37.87
N ARG A 101 -41.39 14.60 38.13
CA ARG A 101 -41.77 15.01 39.50
C ARG A 101 -42.73 13.96 40.03
N ASN A 102 -42.41 13.32 41.15
CA ASN A 102 -43.38 12.51 41.87
C ASN A 102 -43.49 13.03 43.31
N ASP A 103 -44.74 13.26 43.69
CA ASP A 103 -45.19 13.91 44.91
C ASP A 103 -44.81 13.10 46.16
N HIS A 104 -44.33 13.80 47.19
CA HIS A 104 -44.28 13.25 48.54
C HIS A 104 -44.40 14.34 49.61
N GLU A 105 -45.63 14.80 49.83
CA GLU A 105 -46.16 15.33 51.09
C GLU A 105 -47.64 14.89 51.07
N GLY A 106 -48.29 14.35 52.09
CA GLY A 106 -48.07 14.17 53.52
C GLY A 106 -49.46 13.91 54.10
#